data_AF-A0A6L4Z9M9-F1
#
_entry.id   AF-A0A6L4Z9M9-F1
#
_cell.length_a   1.000
_cell.length_b   1.000
_cell.length_c   1.000
_cell.angle_alpha   90.00
_cell.angle_beta   90.00
_cell.angle_gamma   90.00
#
_symmetry.space_group_name_H-M   'P 1'
#
loop_
_entity.id
_entity.type
_entity.pdbx_description
1 polymer ?
#
loop_
_entity_poly.entity_id
_entity_poly.type
_entity_poly.pdbx_seq_one_letter_code
_entity_poly.pdbx_strand_id
1 'polypeptide(L)' 'MGKEISKAELKVLNLIAKGLTSETIGQKLEITKSTVQTHRRNMLRKTGFNNTQQLVGWAVKEGLVE' A
#
# COMPACT_ATOMS: atom_id res chain seq x y z
N MET A 1 0.29 -18.84 6.66
CA MET A 1 0.65 -17.78 5.70
C MET A 1 0.23 -16.43 6.26
N GLY A 2 1.18 -15.57 6.63
CA GLY A 2 0.92 -14.26 7.20
C GLY A 2 0.41 -13.28 6.15
N LYS A 3 -0.82 -12.80 6.27
CA LYS A 3 -1.42 -11.91 5.28
C LYS A 3 -2.43 -10.94 5.92
N GLU A 4 -2.06 -10.30 7.02
CA GLU A 4 -2.90 -9.30 7.66
C GLU A 4 -2.51 -7.88 7.21
N ILE A 5 -2.64 -7.63 5.91
CA ILE A 5 -2.74 -6.26 5.40
C ILE A 5 -4.07 -5.73 5.91
N SER A 6 -4.05 -4.65 6.71
CA SER A 6 -5.29 -4.09 7.23
C SER A 6 -6.11 -3.43 6.11
N LYS A 7 -7.42 -3.26 6.28
CA LYS A 7 -8.27 -2.60 5.26
C LYS A 7 -7.76 -1.23 4.85
N ALA A 8 -7.19 -0.47 5.79
CA ALA A 8 -6.56 0.83 5.52
C ALA A 8 -5.30 0.71 4.65
N GLU A 9 -4.47 -0.29 4.92
CA GLU A 9 -3.25 -0.58 4.14
C GLU A 9 -3.60 -1.04 2.72
N LEU A 10 -4.64 -1.87 2.56
CA LEU A 10 -5.19 -2.28 1.28
C LEU A 10 -5.70 -1.10 0.45
N LYS A 11 -6.40 -0.14 1.07
CA LYS A 11 -6.83 1.10 0.41
C LYS A 11 -5.63 1.89 -0.11
N VAL A 12 -4.61 2.08 0.72
CA VAL A 12 -3.37 2.76 0.31
C VAL A 12 -2.72 2.01 -0.87
N LEU A 13 -2.60 0.68 -0.77
CA LEU A 13 -1.99 -0.15 -1.80
C LEU A 13 -2.71 -0.09 -3.14
N ASN A 14 -4.05 -0.10 -3.13
CA ASN A 14 -4.87 0.04 -4.34
C ASN A 14 -4.63 1.39 -5.03
N LEU A 15 -4.56 2.47 -4.25
CA LEU A 15 -4.28 3.79 -4.80
C LEU A 15 -2.85 3.89 -5.36
N ILE A 16 -1.86 3.24 -4.72
CA ILE A 16 -0.50 3.15 -5.25
C ILE A 16 -0.47 2.34 -6.55
N ALA A 17 -1.21 1.23 -6.63
CA ALA A 17 -1.32 0.41 -7.83
C ALA A 17 -1.88 1.19 -9.03
N LYS A 18 -2.80 2.12 -8.75
CA LYS A 18 -3.34 3.10 -9.73
C LYS A 18 -2.35 4.19 -10.14
N GLY A 19 -1.11 4.15 -9.66
CA GLY A 19 -0.07 5.14 -9.98
C GLY A 19 -0.23 6.47 -9.24
N LEU A 20 -1.05 6.53 -8.18
CA LEU A 20 -1.22 7.76 -7.41
C LEU A 20 0.01 8.01 -6.51
N THR A 21 0.37 9.28 -6.36
CA THR A 21 1.48 9.67 -5.50
C THR A 21 1.08 9.63 -4.02
N SER A 22 2.06 9.48 -3.12
CA SER A 22 1.82 9.48 -1.67
C SER A 22 1.08 10.73 -1.18
N GLU A 23 1.22 11.85 -1.88
CA GLU A 23 0.54 13.11 -1.58
C GLU A 23 -0.94 13.06 -1.97
N THR A 24 -1.25 12.63 -3.19
CA THR A 24 -2.63 12.44 -3.66
C THR A 24 -3.36 11.37 -2.86
N ILE A 25 -2.67 10.30 -2.46
CA ILE A 25 -3.22 9.26 -1.59
C ILE A 25 -3.58 9.84 -0.22
N GLY A 26 -2.70 10.66 0.33
CA GLY A 26 -2.95 11.36 1.59
C GLY A 26 -4.22 12.21 1.51
N GLN A 27 -4.34 13.01 0.46
CA GLN A 27 -5.54 13.82 0.22
C GLN A 27 -6.82 12.97 0.09
N LYS A 28 -6.78 11.87 -0.67
CA LYS A 28 -7.94 10.97 -0.87
C LYS A 28 -8.39 10.25 0.40
N LEU A 29 -7.45 9.90 1.28
CA LEU A 29 -7.71 9.16 2.51
C LEU A 29 -7.82 10.08 3.73
N GLU A 30 -7.78 11.41 3.53
CA GLU A 30 -7.78 12.42 4.59
C GLU A 30 -6.66 12.20 5.63
N ILE A 31 -5.49 11.74 5.17
CA ILE A 31 -4.30 11.49 5.99
C ILE A 31 -3.08 12.22 5.44
N THR A 32 -2.04 12.37 6.26
CA THR A 32 -0.80 13.01 5.79
C THR A 32 0.03 12.08 4.91
N LYS A 33 0.86 12.66 4.03
CA LYS A 33 1.86 11.90 3.25
C LYS A 33 2.76 11.04 4.14
N SER A 34 3.07 11.51 5.35
CA SER A 34 3.86 10.77 6.34
C SER A 34 3.12 9.52 6.83
N THR A 35 1.81 9.61 7.07
CA THR A 35 0.96 8.46 7.42
C THR A 35 0.94 7.43 6.28
N VAL A 36 0.84 7.86 5.03
CA VAL A 36 0.93 6.96 3.85
C VAL A 36 2.28 6.23 3.82
N GLN A 37 3.38 6.94 4.09
CA GLN A 37 4.71 6.33 4.16
C GLN A 37 4.83 5.32 5.32
N THR A 38 4.21 5.59 6.46
CA THR A 38 4.13 4.64 7.58
C THR A 38 3.36 3.38 7.20
N HIS A 39 2.20 3.51 6.54
CA HIS A 39 1.46 2.36 6.02
C HIS A 39 2.30 1.55 5.03
N ARG A 40 3.01 2.19 4.10
CA ARG A 40 3.93 1.50 3.18
C ARG A 40 4.99 0.70 3.93
N ARG A 41 5.64 1.30 4.93
CA ARG A 41 6.68 0.63 5.72
C ARG A 41 6.13 -0.57 6.49
N ASN A 42 4.94 -0.43 7.08
CA ASN A 42 4.28 -1.54 7.77
C ASN A 42 3.89 -2.67 6.80
N MET A 43 3.32 -2.34 5.64
CA MET A 43 2.99 -3.34 4.61
C MET A 43 4.24 -4.10 4.15
N LEU A 44 5.32 -3.39 3.83
CA LEU A 44 6.60 -3.99 3.42
C LEU A 44 7.13 -4.93 4.51
N ARG A 45 7.14 -4.47 5.77
CA ARG A 45 7.58 -5.29 6.90
C ARG A 45 6.69 -6.52 7.14
N LYS A 46 5.37 -6.39 6.97
CA LYS A 46 4.41 -7.50 7.13
C LYS A 46 4.49 -8.53 6.02
N THR A 47 4.77 -8.09 4.80
CA THR A 47 4.82 -8.93 3.59
C THR A 47 6.21 -9.45 3.27
N GLY A 48 7.25 -8.86 3.87
CA GLY A 48 8.66 -9.16 3.58
C GLY A 48 9.16 -8.55 2.27
N PHE A 49 8.41 -7.65 1.63
CA PHE A 49 8.88 -6.96 0.43
C PHE A 49 9.85 -5.83 0.78
N ASN A 50 10.85 -5.63 -0.09
CA ASN A 50 11.84 -4.57 0.08
C ASN A 50 11.40 -3.26 -0.58
N ASN A 51 10.55 -3.34 -1.60
CA ASN A 51 10.13 -2.18 -2.38
C ASN A 51 8.63 -2.16 -2.63
N THR A 52 8.09 -0.94 -2.74
CA THR A 52 6.67 -0.72 -3.02
C THR A 52 6.26 -1.28 -4.38
N GLN A 53 7.13 -1.26 -5.38
CA GLN A 53 6.87 -1.90 -6.67
C GLN A 53 6.66 -3.41 -6.54
N GLN A 54 7.45 -4.10 -5.71
CA GLN A 54 7.26 -5.53 -5.44
C GLN A 54 5.95 -5.78 -4.71
N LEU A 55 5.63 -4.94 -3.72
CA LEU A 55 4.36 -5.00 -2.99
C LEU A 55 3.15 -4.80 -3.93
N VAL A 56 3.22 -3.84 -4.86
CA VAL A 56 2.18 -3.59 -5.86
C VAL A 56 2.08 -4.75 -6.84
N GLY A 57 3.20 -5.21 -7.41
CA GLY A 57 3.20 -6.33 -8.34
C GLY A 57 2.66 -7.62 -7.71
N TRP A 58 3.00 -7.87 -6.45
CA TRP A 58 2.40 -8.95 -5.69
C TRP A 58 0.91 -8.75 -5.44
N ALA A 59 0.48 -7.54 -5.08
CA ALA A 59 -0.93 -7.25 -4.82
C ALA A 59 -1.79 -7.44 -6.07
N VAL A 60 -1.29 -7.03 -7.25
CA VAL A 60 -1.93 -7.28 -8.54
C VAL A 60 -1.96 -8.78 -8.84
N LYS A 61 -0.84 -9.49 -8.64
CA LYS A 61 -0.74 -10.94 -8.87
C LYS A 61 -1.71 -11.73 -7.98
N GLU A 62 -1.89 -11.32 -6.74
CA GLU A 62 -2.79 -11.95 -5.78
C GLU A 62 -4.25 -11.48 -5.92
N GLY A 63 -4.57 -10.56 -6.84
CA GLY A 63 -5.92 -10.00 -7.03
C GLY A 63 -6.40 -9.13 -5.86
N LEU A 64 -5.48 -8.57 -5.07
CA LEU A 64 -5.79 -7.69 -3.93
C LEU A 64 -6.11 -6.25 -4.38
N VAL A 65 -5.61 -5.86 -5.55
CA VAL A 65 -5.76 -4.52 -6.13
C VAL A 65 -5.91 -4.62 -7.64
N GLU A 66 -6.55 -3.62 -8.23
CA GLU A 66 -6.90 -3.51 -9.64
C GLU A 66 -6.34 -2.22 -10.25
#